data_AF-A0A9E0XM23-F1
#
_entry.id   AF-A0A9E0XM23-F1
#
_cell.length_a   1.000
_cell.length_b   1.000
_cell.length_c   1.000
_cell.angle_alpha   90.00
_cell.angle_beta   90.00
_cell.angle_gamma   90.00
#
_symmetry.space_group_name_H-M   'P 1'
#
loop_
_entity.id
_entity.type
_entity.pdbx_description
1 polymer ?
#
loop_
_entity_poly.entity_id
_entity_poly.type
_entity_poly.pdbx_seq_one_letter_code
_entity_poly.pdbx_strand_id
1 'polypeptide(L)'
;MRGRDWYDVVWFIRREIPLNMSYLAKYMHENNQLTKNETLTPERLLQVFAARLKQIDLEDAKRDVRPFLRDASQLDEWSEEFFLYWFSKIIFTDLKTADEV
;
A
#
# COMPACT_ATOMS: atom_id res chain seq x y z
N MET A 1 4.45 8.55 7.50
CA MET A 1 4.90 7.21 7.10
C MET A 1 6.36 7.33 6.74
N ARG A 2 7.20 6.46 7.27
CA ARG A 2 8.65 6.47 6.96
C ARG A 2 8.87 5.76 5.64
N GLY A 3 10.03 5.96 5.00
CA GLY A 3 10.33 5.27 3.73
C GLY A 3 10.17 3.76 3.81
N ARG A 4 10.46 3.17 4.97
CA ARG A 4 10.30 1.74 5.26
C ARG A 4 8.87 1.22 5.04
N ASP A 5 7.86 2.01 5.40
CA ASP A 5 6.46 1.58 5.27
C ASP A 5 6.12 1.29 3.80
N TRP A 6 6.65 2.09 2.86
CA TRP A 6 6.45 1.93 1.43
C TRP A 6 7.20 0.73 0.86
N TYR A 7 8.42 0.48 1.34
CA TYR A 7 9.17 -0.71 0.98
C TYR A 7 8.43 -1.97 1.42
N ASP A 8 7.96 -2.01 2.67
CA ASP A 8 7.24 -3.16 3.23
C ASP A 8 5.95 -3.42 2.43
N VAL A 9 5.16 -2.40 2.08
CA VAL A 9 3.95 -2.56 1.25
C VAL A 9 4.28 -3.20 -0.11
N VAL A 10 5.24 -2.67 -0.85
CA VAL A 10 5.63 -3.24 -2.16
C VAL A 10 6.15 -4.66 -1.99
N TRP A 11 6.89 -4.95 -0.91
CA TRP A 11 7.39 -6.28 -0.61
C TRP A 11 6.26 -7.30 -0.39
N PHE A 12 5.20 -6.93 0.33
CA PHE A 12 4.02 -7.79 0.53
C PHE A 12 3.30 -8.06 -0.80
N ILE A 13 3.13 -7.03 -1.63
CA ILE A 13 2.47 -7.15 -2.94
C ILE A 13 3.27 -8.04 -3.89
N ARG A 14 4.60 -7.87 -3.95
CA ARG A 14 5.49 -8.71 -4.79
C ARG A 14 5.46 -10.18 -4.42
N ARG A 15 5.06 -10.50 -3.18
CA ARG A 15 4.90 -11.87 -2.67
C ARG A 15 3.47 -12.39 -2.83
N GLU A 16 2.62 -11.63 -3.50
CA GLU A 16 1.22 -11.98 -3.74
C GLU A 16 0.46 -12.29 -2.44
N ILE A 17 0.86 -11.64 -1.33
CA ILE A 17 0.25 -11.84 -0.03
C ILE A 17 -1.11 -11.13 -0.04
N PRO A 18 -2.24 -11.86 0.11
CA PRO A 18 -3.56 -11.25 0.04
C PRO A 18 -3.83 -10.33 1.23
N LEU A 19 -4.41 -9.16 0.96
CA LEU A 19 -4.85 -8.19 1.96
C LEU A 19 -6.26 -8.53 2.44
N ASN A 20 -6.39 -8.80 3.74
CA ASN A 20 -7.69 -8.96 4.37
C ASN A 20 -8.34 -7.58 4.62
N MET A 21 -9.27 -7.21 3.75
CA MET A 21 -9.94 -5.91 3.79
C MET A 21 -10.83 -5.75 5.02
N SER A 22 -11.48 -6.82 5.47
CA SER A 22 -12.37 -6.79 6.63
C SER A 22 -11.59 -6.46 7.91
N TYR A 23 -10.44 -7.09 8.07
CA TYR A 23 -9.51 -6.85 9.16
C TYR A 23 -8.94 -5.44 9.11
N LEU A 24 -8.50 -4.99 7.94
CA LEU A 24 -7.99 -3.63 7.76
C LEU A 24 -9.05 -2.58 8.10
N ALA A 25 -10.27 -2.75 7.62
CA ALA A 25 -11.39 -1.85 7.92
C ALA A 25 -11.68 -1.79 9.43
N LYS A 26 -11.74 -2.95 10.10
CA LYS A 26 -11.91 -3.02 11.56
C LYS A 26 -10.80 -2.27 12.29
N TYR A 27 -9.53 -2.53 11.94
CA TYR A 27 -8.38 -1.85 12.52
C TYR A 27 -8.46 -0.33 12.33
N MET A 28 -8.83 0.14 11.14
CA MET A 28 -8.98 1.57 10.84
C MET A 28 -10.12 2.22 11.62
N HIS A 29 -11.26 1.54 11.82
CA HIS A 29 -12.33 2.05 12.67
C HIS A 29 -11.91 2.16 14.14
N GLU A 30 -11.21 1.14 14.67
CA GLU A 30 -10.71 1.13 16.05
C GLU A 30 -9.68 2.24 16.31
N ASN A 31 -8.94 2.65 15.28
CA ASN A 31 -7.95 3.72 15.33
C ASN A 31 -8.50 5.08 14.84
N ASN A 32 -9.82 5.23 14.71
CA ASN A 32 -10.48 6.47 14.24
C ASN A 32 -9.98 6.98 12.87
N GLN A 33 -9.45 6.10 12.02
CA GLN A 33 -8.99 6.41 10.65
C GLN A 33 -10.09 6.27 9.60
N LEU A 34 -11.19 5.60 9.94
CA LEU A 34 -12.42 5.54 9.14
C LEU A 34 -13.59 5.99 10.00
N THR A 35 -14.44 6.86 9.45
CA THR A 35 -15.70 7.22 10.13
C THR A 35 -16.60 5.99 10.26
N LYS A 36 -17.41 5.91 11.31
CA LYS A 36 -18.22 4.70 11.64
C LYS A 36 -19.12 4.17 10.51
N ASN A 37 -19.44 4.99 9.53
CA ASN A 37 -20.32 4.64 8.41
C ASN A 37 -19.58 4.53 7.06
N GLU A 38 -18.25 4.69 7.05
CA GLU A 38 -17.46 4.61 5.82
C GLU A 38 -16.98 3.18 5.61
N THR A 39 -17.38 2.58 4.49
CA THR A 39 -16.89 1.27 4.06
C THR A 39 -15.56 1.45 3.34
N LEU A 40 -14.54 0.70 3.74
CA LEU A 40 -13.27 0.65 3.03
C LEU A 40 -13.40 -0.24 1.78
N THR A 41 -13.47 0.37 0.60
CA THR A 41 -13.40 -0.35 -0.68
C THR A 41 -11.97 -0.36 -1.24
N PRO A 42 -11.61 -1.28 -2.15
CA PRO A 42 -10.32 -1.25 -2.85
C PRO A 42 -10.04 0.09 -3.52
N GLU A 43 -11.02 0.66 -4.21
CA GLU A 43 -10.88 1.92 -4.93
C GLU A 43 -10.55 3.04 -3.95
N ARG A 44 -11.24 3.05 -2.79
CA ARG A 44 -10.97 4.02 -1.73
C ARG A 44 -9.57 3.86 -1.15
N LEU A 45 -9.13 2.62 -0.91
CA LEU A 45 -7.80 2.33 -0.43
C LEU A 45 -6.73 2.82 -1.41
N LEU A 46 -6.90 2.54 -2.71
CA LEU A 46 -6.00 3.00 -3.77
C LEU A 46 -5.97 4.53 -3.87
N GLN A 47 -7.11 5.20 -3.74
CA GLN A 47 -7.17 6.67 -3.69
C GLN A 47 -6.41 7.24 -2.49
N VAL A 48 -6.52 6.62 -1.31
CA VAL A 48 -5.78 7.04 -0.11
C VAL A 48 -4.28 6.87 -0.32
N PHE A 49 -3.84 5.74 -0.89
CA PHE A 49 -2.44 5.52 -1.23
C PHE A 49 -1.92 6.54 -2.24
N ALA A 50 -2.67 6.79 -3.32
CA ALA A 50 -2.31 7.79 -4.33
C ALA A 50 -2.22 9.20 -3.73
N ALA A 51 -3.17 9.59 -2.87
CA ALA A 51 -3.13 10.88 -2.19
C ALA A 51 -1.90 11.02 -1.26
N ARG A 52 -1.52 9.93 -0.56
CA ARG A 52 -0.32 9.91 0.27
C ARG A 52 0.97 9.95 -0.54
N LEU A 53 1.02 9.29 -1.70
CA LEU A 53 2.15 9.38 -2.63
C LEU A 53 2.40 10.82 -3.08
N LYS A 54 1.34 11.59 -3.34
CA LYS A 54 1.50 13.01 -3.73
C LYS A 54 2.05 13.91 -2.63
N GLN A 55 2.05 13.45 -1.38
CA GLN A 55 2.51 14.20 -0.22
C GLN A 55 3.88 13.75 0.28
N ILE A 56 4.42 12.65 -0.23
CA ILE A 56 5.71 12.14 0.22
C ILE A 56 6.87 12.70 -0.60
N ASP A 57 7.94 13.05 0.09
CA ASP A 57 9.25 13.22 -0.53
C ASP A 57 9.87 11.83 -0.77
N LEU A 58 9.83 11.36 -2.02
CA LEU A 58 10.38 10.06 -2.39
C LEU A 58 11.89 9.98 -2.15
N GLU A 59 12.63 11.07 -2.25
CA GLU A 59 14.07 11.07 -2.01
C GLU A 59 14.38 10.92 -0.51
N ASP A 60 13.56 11.54 0.34
CA ASP A 60 13.63 11.32 1.79
C ASP A 60 13.29 9.86 2.15
N ALA A 61 12.22 9.32 1.54
CA ALA A 61 11.83 7.92 1.71
C ALA A 61 12.94 6.94 1.27
N LYS A 62 13.62 7.21 0.16
CA LYS A 62 14.78 6.41 -0.30
C LYS A 62 15.91 6.46 0.73
N ARG A 63 16.26 7.63 1.26
CA ARG A 63 17.31 7.77 2.29
C ARG A 63 17.00 6.97 3.56
N ASP A 64 15.74 6.93 3.97
CA ASP A 64 15.29 6.16 5.13
C ASP A 64 15.52 4.66 4.95
N VAL A 65 15.31 4.13 3.74
CA VAL A 65 15.36 2.68 3.46
C VAL A 65 16.78 2.22 3.10
N ARG A 66 17.56 3.07 2.44
CA ARG A 66 18.89 2.75 1.91
C ARG A 66 19.82 2.02 2.90
N PRO A 67 19.93 2.40 4.19
CA PRO A 67 20.82 1.73 5.14
C PRO A 67 20.45 0.26 5.43
N PHE A 68 19.21 -0.13 5.15
CA PHE A 68 18.68 -1.46 5.45
C PHE A 68 18.72 -2.41 4.25
N LEU A 69 19.04 -1.91 3.06
CA LEU A 69 19.12 -2.72 1.85
C LEU A 69 20.54 -3.20 1.58
N ARG A 70 20.66 -4.48 1.20
CA ARG A 70 21.92 -5.02 0.65
C ARG A 70 22.21 -4.46 -0.74
N ASP A 71 21.16 -4.28 -1.53
CA ASP A 71 21.23 -3.73 -2.88
C ASP A 71 20.36 -2.48 -2.97
N ALA A 72 21.01 -1.33 -3.00
CA ALA A 72 20.33 -0.04 -3.03
C ALA A 72 19.78 0.32 -4.42
N SER A 73 20.16 -0.37 -5.49
CA SER A 73 19.65 -0.07 -6.85
C SER A 73 18.15 -0.38 -6.97
N GLN A 74 17.60 -1.19 -6.06
CA GLN A 74 16.16 -1.44 -5.96
C GLN A 74 15.36 -0.17 -5.66
N LEU A 75 16.01 0.88 -5.14
CA LEU A 75 15.40 2.18 -4.90
C LEU A 75 15.39 3.07 -6.15
N ASP A 76 16.16 2.74 -7.19
CA ASP A 76 16.24 3.54 -8.41
C ASP A 76 14.92 3.48 -9.21
N GLU A 77 14.17 2.39 -9.06
CA GLU A 77 12.84 2.21 -9.67
C GLU A 77 11.74 3.02 -8.96
N TRP A 78 12.00 3.56 -7.77
CA TRP A 78 10.98 4.26 -6.98
C TRP A 78 10.58 5.58 -7.63
N SER A 79 9.33 5.60 -8.06
CA SER A 79 8.61 6.71 -8.70
C SER A 79 7.13 6.62 -8.31
N GLU A 80 6.35 7.69 -8.52
CA GLU A 80 4.90 7.65 -8.28
C GLU A 80 4.26 6.53 -9.11
N GLU A 81 4.66 6.42 -10.37
CA GLU A 81 4.18 5.41 -11.32
C GLU A 81 4.50 3.98 -10.85
N PHE A 82 5.71 3.75 -10.32
CA PHE A 82 6.10 2.46 -9.77
C PHE A 82 5.18 2.04 -8.62
N PHE A 83 4.91 2.93 -7.67
CA PHE A 83 4.05 2.60 -6.54
C PHE A 83 2.59 2.40 -6.97
N LEU A 84 2.06 3.27 -7.84
CA LEU A 84 0.71 3.12 -8.38
C LEU A 84 0.55 1.79 -9.13
N TYR A 85 1.55 1.40 -9.92
CA TYR A 85 1.59 0.09 -10.58
C TYR A 85 1.47 -1.04 -9.56
N TRP A 86 2.29 -1.04 -8.50
CA TRP A 86 2.22 -2.10 -7.50
C TRP A 86 0.91 -2.09 -6.72
N PHE A 87 0.36 -0.93 -6.37
CA PHE A 87 -0.94 -0.89 -5.67
C PHE A 87 -2.06 -1.48 -6.52
N SER A 88 -2.02 -1.33 -7.85
CA SER A 88 -2.98 -2.00 -8.75
C SER A 88 -2.89 -3.54 -8.73
N LYS A 89 -1.82 -4.11 -8.18
CA LYS A 89 -1.57 -5.56 -8.09
C LYS A 89 -1.93 -6.14 -6.72
N ILE A 90 -2.49 -5.36 -5.80
CA ILE A 90 -2.93 -5.86 -4.50
C ILE A 90 -4.00 -6.94 -4.71
N ILE A 91 -3.77 -8.11 -4.13
CA ILE A 91 -4.76 -9.19 -4.06
C ILE A 91 -5.55 -9.01 -2.77
N PHE A 92 -6.88 -9.18 -2.81
CA PHE A 92 -7.74 -9.01 -1.64
C PHE A 92 -8.38 -10.34 -1.25
N THR A 93 -8.34 -10.69 0.03
CA THR A 93 -8.78 -12.02 0.53
C THR A 93 -10.29 -12.18 0.60
N ASP A 94 -11.01 -11.12 1.02
CA ASP A 94 -12.44 -11.23 1.37
C ASP A 94 -13.36 -10.66 0.30
N LEU A 95 -12.79 -10.19 -0.82
CA LEU A 95 -13.54 -9.77 -1.97
C LEU A 95 -13.67 -10.99 -2.87
N LYS A 96 -14.85 -11.62 -2.86
CA LYS A 96 -15.18 -12.61 -3.88
C LYS A 96 -14.94 -11.94 -5.24
N THR A 97 -13.98 -12.46 -5.99
CA THR A 97 -13.85 -12.14 -7.42
C THR A 97 -15.20 -12.45 -8.05
N ALA A 98 -15.79 -11.46 -8.71
CA ALA A 98 -17.09 -11.58 -9.36
C ALA A 98 -17.05 -12.46 -10.63
N ASP A 99 -16.11 -13.38 -10.73
CA ASP A 99 -15.82 -14.18 -11.93
C ASP A 99 -15.80 -15.69 -11.63
N GLU A 100 -16.78 -16.17 -10.85
CA GLU A 100 -17.20 -17.57 -10.88
C GLU A 100 -18.73 -17.65 -10.96
N VAL A 101 -19.28 -17.41 -12.16
CA VAL A 101 -20.58 -17.90 -12.63
C VAL A 101 -20.40 -18.45 -14.04
#